data_AF-A0A1A9HLG7-F1
#
_entry.id   AF-A0A1A9HLG7-F1
#
_cell.length_a   1.000
_cell.length_b   1.000
_cell.length_c   1.000
_cell.angle_alpha   90.00
_cell.angle_beta   90.00
_cell.angle_gamma   90.00
#
_symmetry.space_group_name_H-M   'P 1'
#
loop_
_entity.id
_entity.type
_entity.pdbx_description
1 polymer ?
#
loop_
_entity_poly.entity_id
_entity_poly.type
_entity_poly.pdbx_seq_one_letter_code
_entity_poly.pdbx_strand_id
1 'polypeptide(L)'
;MSSADGASLVQLQPDRLYVNWRKMEDSQEYPRFEAVRDRYLRIREQFNLFLKELSGDELSPAGYELTYTNPFLSANGWRSFADLPNFFKPWAWDKADFGSAPKSLRLNVEMELPGDCGKLVLNISPAIRKVTNEPAMRVDLTAQAEATVAARTSLAEWAETAHVAIVETFVKISTAEKLAEWGHWEEHGK
;
A
#
# COMPACT_ATOMS: atom_id res chain seq x y z
N MET A 1 -7.96 13.59 11.91
CA MET A 1 -8.94 13.02 12.87
C MET A 1 -8.77 11.51 12.93
N SER A 2 -8.63 10.91 14.11
CA SER A 2 -8.57 9.44 14.28
C SER A 2 -9.92 8.89 14.74
N SER A 3 -10.22 7.62 14.41
CA SER A 3 -11.34 6.89 15.03
C SER A 3 -11.08 6.68 16.53
N ALA A 4 -12.14 6.32 17.27
CA ALA A 4 -12.07 6.11 18.72
C ALA A 4 -11.04 5.04 19.12
N ASP A 5 -10.84 4.03 18.28
CA ASP A 5 -9.83 2.97 18.43
C ASP A 5 -8.43 3.36 17.89
N GLY A 6 -8.27 4.59 17.38
CA GLY A 6 -7.04 5.09 16.78
C GLY A 6 -6.64 4.42 15.46
N ALA A 7 -7.35 3.37 15.02
CA ALA A 7 -6.91 2.48 13.95
C ALA A 7 -7.11 3.11 12.56
N SER A 8 -8.06 4.02 12.41
CA SER A 8 -8.25 4.76 11.17
C SER A 8 -8.01 6.24 11.37
N LEU A 9 -7.38 6.85 10.37
CA LEU A 9 -6.94 8.22 10.41
C LEU A 9 -7.31 8.92 9.11
N VAL A 10 -8.11 9.97 9.24
CA VAL A 10 -8.36 10.94 8.17
C VAL A 10 -7.34 12.07 8.29
N GLN A 11 -6.60 12.32 7.22
CA GLN A 11 -5.60 13.38 7.16
C GLN A 11 -5.96 14.32 6.01
N LEU A 12 -6.17 15.59 6.34
CA LEU A 12 -6.29 16.67 5.38
C LEU A 12 -4.99 17.46 5.38
N GLN A 13 -4.41 17.64 4.21
CA GLN A 13 -3.24 18.48 3.91
C GLN A 13 -3.61 19.47 2.80
N PRO A 14 -2.83 20.53 2.56
CA PRO A 14 -3.18 21.57 1.57
C PRO A 14 -3.56 21.02 0.19
N ASP A 15 -2.96 19.91 -0.23
CA ASP A 15 -3.12 19.29 -1.55
C ASP A 15 -3.65 17.85 -1.48
N ARG A 16 -3.94 17.30 -0.28
CA ARG A 16 -4.23 15.87 -0.11
C ARG A 16 -5.32 15.58 0.91
N LEU A 17 -6.19 14.65 0.56
CA LEU A 17 -7.12 13.99 1.47
C LEU A 17 -6.78 12.50 1.53
N TYR A 18 -6.36 12.03 2.70
CA TYR A 18 -6.03 10.63 2.95
C TYR A 18 -6.94 10.00 3.99
N VAL A 19 -7.25 8.72 3.75
CA VAL A 19 -7.81 7.82 4.75
C VAL A 19 -6.83 6.67 4.91
N ASN A 20 -6.11 6.69 6.02
CA ASN A 20 -5.11 5.69 6.36
C ASN A 20 -5.65 4.77 7.45
N TRP A 21 -5.11 3.56 7.47
CA TRP A 21 -5.23 2.66 8.61
C TRP A 21 -3.87 2.49 9.28
N ARG A 22 -3.89 2.28 10.59
CA ARG A 22 -2.71 2.02 11.41
C ARG A 22 -3.04 0.90 12.38
N LYS A 23 -2.18 -0.11 12.42
CA LYS A 23 -2.23 -1.13 13.45
C LYS A 23 -1.82 -0.52 14.79
N MET A 24 -2.74 -0.46 15.75
CA MET A 24 -2.48 0.03 17.11
C MET A 24 -2.17 -1.12 18.08
N GLU A 25 -2.85 -2.26 17.91
CA GLU A 25 -2.68 -3.46 18.72
C GLU A 25 -2.44 -4.70 17.84
N ASP A 26 -1.69 -5.67 18.33
CA ASP A 26 -1.35 -6.87 17.54
C ASP A 26 -2.57 -7.75 17.22
N SER A 27 -3.62 -7.68 18.07
CA SER A 27 -4.92 -8.33 17.91
C SER A 27 -5.84 -7.69 16.86
N GLN A 28 -5.55 -6.46 16.40
CA GLN A 28 -6.38 -5.79 15.40
C GLN A 28 -6.18 -6.44 14.03
N GLU A 29 -7.29 -6.90 13.45
CA GLU A 29 -7.33 -7.38 12.07
C GLU A 29 -7.07 -6.25 11.08
N TYR A 30 -6.34 -6.58 10.02
CA TYR A 30 -6.11 -5.67 8.91
C TYR A 30 -7.44 -5.39 8.18
N PRO A 31 -7.81 -4.13 7.93
CA PRO A 31 -9.08 -3.85 7.27
C PRO A 31 -9.02 -4.34 5.84
N ARG A 32 -10.13 -4.92 5.38
CA ARG A 32 -10.28 -5.27 3.97
C ARG A 32 -10.36 -4.02 3.10
N PHE A 33 -9.94 -4.17 1.84
CA PHE A 33 -9.88 -3.07 0.88
C PHE A 33 -11.22 -2.34 0.74
N GLU A 34 -12.32 -3.08 0.64
CA GLU A 34 -13.67 -2.54 0.47
C GLU A 34 -14.05 -1.64 1.65
N ALA A 35 -13.69 -2.04 2.88
CA ALA A 35 -13.96 -1.25 4.07
C ALA A 35 -13.20 0.09 4.05
N VAL A 36 -11.95 0.10 3.59
CA VAL A 36 -11.14 1.33 3.45
C VAL A 36 -11.66 2.20 2.30
N ARG A 37 -11.93 1.60 1.14
CA ARG A 37 -12.52 2.25 -0.05
C ARG A 37 -13.84 2.94 0.29
N ASP A 38 -14.78 2.21 0.87
CA ASP A 38 -16.12 2.74 1.18
C ASP A 38 -16.04 3.85 2.22
N ARG A 39 -15.12 3.74 3.18
CA ARG A 39 -14.86 4.80 4.15
C ARG A 39 -14.29 6.04 3.47
N TYR A 40 -13.33 5.89 2.55
CA TYR A 40 -12.80 7.00 1.78
C TYR A 40 -13.89 7.69 0.96
N LEU A 41 -14.72 6.94 0.25
CA LEU A 41 -15.81 7.49 -0.57
C LEU A 41 -16.81 8.30 0.28
N ARG A 42 -17.17 7.81 1.48
CA ARG A 42 -18.02 8.57 2.41
C ARG A 42 -17.37 9.88 2.87
N ILE A 43 -16.09 9.85 3.24
CA ILE A 43 -15.36 11.04 3.70
C ILE A 43 -15.20 12.05 2.56
N ARG A 44 -14.90 11.57 1.34
CA ARG A 44 -14.82 12.41 0.14
C ARG A 44 -16.14 13.13 -0.11
N GLU A 45 -17.27 12.42 -0.01
CA GLU A 45 -18.58 13.03 -0.22
C GLU A 45 -18.88 14.11 0.83
N GLN A 46 -18.62 13.82 2.10
CA GLN A 46 -18.75 14.81 3.18
C GLN A 46 -17.87 16.04 2.95
N PHE A 47 -16.64 15.84 2.48
CA PHE A 47 -15.74 16.95 2.20
C PHE A 47 -16.18 17.76 0.98
N ASN A 48 -16.73 17.10 -0.05
CA ASN A 48 -17.28 17.77 -1.23
C ASN A 48 -18.49 18.64 -0.88
N LEU A 49 -19.39 18.13 -0.02
CA LEU A 49 -20.53 18.91 0.49
C LEU A 49 -20.06 20.14 1.29
N PHE A 50 -19.07 19.94 2.16
CA PHE A 50 -18.47 21.04 2.91
C PHE A 50 -17.87 22.12 2.00
N LEU A 51 -17.16 21.74 0.93
CA LEU A 51 -16.60 22.69 -0.04
C LEU A 51 -17.68 23.45 -0.81
N LYS A 52 -18.75 22.77 -1.22
CA LYS A 52 -19.91 23.41 -1.86
C LYS A 52 -20.56 24.46 -0.96
N GLU A 53 -20.73 24.14 0.32
CA GLU A 53 -21.33 25.07 1.29
C GLU A 53 -20.41 26.26 1.58
N LEU A 54 -19.08 26.03 1.60
CA LEU A 54 -18.10 27.05 1.97
C LEU A 54 -17.78 28.02 0.82
N SER A 55 -17.55 27.50 -0.39
CA SER A 55 -17.10 28.31 -1.54
C SER A 55 -17.92 28.11 -2.81
N GLY A 56 -18.84 27.15 -2.85
CA GLY A 56 -19.57 26.76 -4.07
C GLY A 56 -18.75 25.85 -5.00
N ASP A 57 -17.51 25.53 -4.64
CA ASP A 57 -16.63 24.68 -5.45
C ASP A 57 -16.87 23.19 -5.16
N GLU A 58 -16.38 22.36 -6.08
CA GLU A 58 -16.31 20.90 -5.94
C GLU A 58 -14.86 20.42 -5.87
N LEU A 59 -14.67 19.21 -5.34
CA LEU A 59 -13.38 18.54 -5.40
C LEU A 59 -12.97 18.29 -6.85
N SER A 60 -11.83 18.83 -7.22
CA SER A 60 -11.11 18.53 -8.46
C SER A 60 -9.79 17.81 -8.13
N PRO A 61 -9.78 16.47 -8.08
CA PRO A 61 -8.58 15.71 -7.74
C PRO A 61 -7.49 15.87 -8.80
N ALA A 62 -6.28 16.26 -8.38
CA ALA A 62 -5.10 16.27 -9.25
C ALA A 62 -4.55 14.87 -9.55
N GLY A 63 -5.12 13.83 -8.93
CA GLY A 63 -4.73 12.45 -9.07
C GLY A 63 -5.32 11.57 -7.97
N TYR A 64 -5.08 10.27 -8.08
CA TYR A 64 -5.46 9.28 -7.07
C TYR A 64 -4.24 8.49 -6.61
N GLU A 65 -4.27 8.03 -5.36
CA GLU A 65 -3.19 7.23 -4.78
C GLU A 65 -3.77 6.13 -3.86
N LEU A 66 -3.27 4.91 -4.01
CA LEU A 66 -3.58 3.77 -3.14
C LEU A 66 -2.26 3.10 -2.77
N THR A 67 -1.99 2.94 -1.47
CA THR A 67 -0.74 2.33 -0.98
C THR A 67 -1.01 1.18 -0.03
N TYR A 68 -0.34 0.05 -0.28
CA TYR A 68 -0.24 -1.06 0.66
C TYR A 68 1.14 -1.03 1.30
N THR A 69 1.18 -0.78 2.61
CA THR A 69 2.41 -0.81 3.40
C THR A 69 2.48 -2.11 4.20
N ASN A 70 3.47 -2.94 3.90
CA ASN A 70 3.71 -4.24 4.51
C ASN A 70 5.04 -4.21 5.28
N PRO A 71 5.01 -4.02 6.62
CA PRO A 71 6.20 -4.17 7.45
C PRO A 71 6.45 -5.64 7.80
N PHE A 72 7.69 -6.10 7.57
CA PHE A 72 8.17 -7.42 7.97
C PHE A 72 9.14 -7.27 9.16
N LEU A 73 8.81 -7.95 10.25
CA LEU A 73 9.53 -7.94 11.52
C LEU A 73 10.12 -9.32 11.83
N SER A 74 10.85 -9.42 12.93
CA SER A 74 11.33 -10.69 13.50
C SER A 74 10.23 -11.73 13.66
N ALA A 75 9.03 -11.30 14.08
CA ALA A 75 7.85 -12.14 14.21
C ALA A 75 7.38 -12.76 12.88
N ASN A 76 7.70 -12.14 11.73
CA ASN A 76 7.41 -12.68 10.40
C ASN A 76 8.52 -13.60 9.87
N GLY A 77 9.55 -13.86 10.69
CA GLY A 77 10.75 -14.61 10.31
C GLY A 77 11.84 -13.77 9.65
N TRP A 78 11.69 -12.45 9.57
CA TRP A 78 12.70 -11.57 8.98
C TRP A 78 13.74 -11.14 10.02
N ARG A 79 15.02 -11.35 9.77
CA ARG A 79 16.13 -10.96 10.68
C ARG A 79 17.09 -9.98 10.02
N SER A 80 17.32 -10.13 8.72
CA SER A 80 18.21 -9.27 7.95
C SER A 80 17.87 -9.30 6.46
N PHE A 81 18.55 -8.47 5.66
CA PHE A 81 18.43 -8.52 4.21
C PHE A 81 18.99 -9.80 3.58
N ALA A 82 19.73 -10.64 4.33
CA ALA A 82 20.09 -11.98 3.88
C ALA A 82 18.87 -12.91 3.77
N ASP A 83 17.78 -12.64 4.52
CA ASP A 83 16.57 -13.47 4.48
C ASP A 83 15.64 -13.13 3.32
N LEU A 84 15.93 -12.05 2.58
CA LEU A 84 15.07 -11.54 1.52
C LEU A 84 14.66 -12.59 0.46
N PRO A 85 15.54 -13.52 0.04
CA PRO A 85 15.17 -14.61 -0.87
C PRO A 85 14.09 -15.55 -0.32
N ASN A 86 13.90 -15.62 1.01
CA ASN A 86 12.83 -16.41 1.63
C ASN A 86 11.47 -15.73 1.49
N PHE A 87 11.43 -14.40 1.34
CA PHE A 87 10.19 -13.61 1.26
C PHE A 87 9.77 -13.32 -0.17
N PHE A 88 10.73 -12.97 -1.03
CA PHE A 88 10.48 -12.55 -2.39
C PHE A 88 11.33 -13.33 -3.38
N LYS A 89 10.71 -13.71 -4.50
CA LYS A 89 11.37 -14.42 -5.60
C LYS A 89 12.60 -13.64 -6.04
N PRO A 90 13.70 -14.31 -6.35
CA PRO A 90 14.93 -13.65 -6.75
C PRO A 90 14.81 -13.12 -8.19
N TRP A 91 14.34 -11.89 -8.30
CA TRP A 91 14.25 -11.15 -9.55
C TRP A 91 15.52 -10.33 -9.86
N ALA A 92 16.37 -10.04 -8.87
CA ALA A 92 17.57 -9.21 -9.06
C ALA A 92 18.84 -9.63 -8.27
N TRP A 93 18.78 -10.60 -7.34
CA TRP A 93 19.90 -10.86 -6.40
C TRP A 93 20.30 -12.32 -6.18
N ASP A 94 19.69 -13.29 -6.88
CA ASP A 94 20.06 -14.74 -6.76
C ASP A 94 21.55 -14.97 -7.04
N LYS A 95 22.10 -14.23 -8.01
CA LYS A 95 23.48 -14.38 -8.49
C LYS A 95 24.45 -13.32 -7.98
N ALA A 96 24.00 -12.45 -7.08
CA ALA A 96 24.83 -11.36 -6.62
C ALA A 96 25.79 -11.89 -5.54
N ASP A 97 27.05 -12.13 -5.93
CA ASP A 97 28.13 -12.35 -4.98
C ASP A 97 28.56 -11.00 -4.39
N PHE A 98 27.93 -10.64 -3.27
CA PHE A 98 28.25 -9.43 -2.53
C PHE A 98 29.53 -9.57 -1.67
N GLY A 99 30.20 -10.73 -1.68
CA GLY A 99 31.35 -11.06 -0.83
C GLY A 99 31.03 -11.14 0.68
N SER A 100 29.81 -10.76 1.09
CA SER A 100 29.29 -10.80 2.45
C SER A 100 27.77 -10.63 2.45
N ALA A 101 27.11 -10.99 3.56
CA ALA A 101 25.67 -10.76 3.69
C ALA A 101 25.33 -9.25 3.62
N PRO A 102 24.33 -8.83 2.82
CA PRO A 102 23.98 -7.41 2.69
C PRO A 102 23.47 -6.86 4.02
N LYS A 103 24.04 -5.73 4.46
CA LYS A 103 23.61 -5.02 5.68
C LYS A 103 22.36 -4.16 5.46
N SER A 104 22.09 -3.77 4.22
CA SER A 104 20.97 -2.93 3.81
C SER A 104 20.68 -3.13 2.33
N LEU A 105 19.40 -3.06 1.96
CA LEU A 105 18.97 -3.06 0.56
C LEU A 105 17.85 -2.03 0.39
N ARG A 106 17.92 -1.26 -0.70
CA ARG A 106 16.80 -0.47 -1.20
C ARG A 106 16.50 -0.89 -2.63
N LEU A 107 15.24 -1.15 -2.93
CA LEU A 107 14.75 -1.46 -4.27
C LEU A 107 13.57 -0.55 -4.59
N ASN A 108 13.59 0.03 -5.78
CA ASN A 108 12.50 0.82 -6.34
C ASN A 108 12.22 0.30 -7.75
N VAL A 109 10.98 -0.09 -8.01
CA VAL A 109 10.54 -0.56 -9.33
C VAL A 109 9.24 0.14 -9.69
N GLU A 110 9.23 0.79 -10.84
CA GLU A 110 8.05 1.43 -11.41
C GLU A 110 7.53 0.58 -12.57
N MET A 111 6.22 0.36 -12.59
CA MET A 111 5.48 -0.41 -13.60
C MET A 111 4.25 0.40 -14.03
N GLU A 112 3.75 0.16 -15.24
CA GLU A 112 2.49 0.73 -15.69
C GLU A 112 1.31 -0.02 -15.04
N LEU A 113 0.24 0.69 -14.69
CA LEU A 113 -1.02 0.06 -14.34
C LEU A 113 -1.76 -0.39 -15.62
N PRO A 114 -2.51 -1.51 -15.56
CA PRO A 114 -3.33 -1.95 -16.70
C PRO A 114 -4.29 -0.86 -17.20
N GLY A 115 -4.52 -0.80 -18.51
CA GLY A 115 -5.47 0.16 -19.09
C GLY A 115 -5.01 1.62 -19.07
N ASP A 116 -3.69 1.86 -18.98
CA ASP A 116 -3.08 3.20 -18.96
C ASP A 116 -3.59 4.06 -17.78
N CYS A 117 -4.04 3.40 -16.70
CA CYS A 117 -4.69 4.07 -15.56
C CYS A 117 -3.69 4.60 -14.51
N GLY A 118 -2.44 4.81 -14.93
CA GLY A 118 -1.36 5.35 -14.12
C GLY A 118 -0.23 4.36 -13.92
N LYS A 119 0.42 4.41 -12.75
CA LYS A 119 1.63 3.64 -12.45
C LYS A 119 1.55 2.93 -11.10
N LEU A 120 2.28 1.83 -10.99
CA LEU A 120 2.48 1.05 -9.77
C LEU A 120 3.96 1.09 -9.39
N VAL A 121 4.25 1.54 -8.18
CA VAL A 121 5.61 1.62 -7.65
C VAL A 121 5.77 0.63 -6.50
N LEU A 122 6.69 -0.32 -6.63
CA LEU A 122 7.18 -1.15 -5.53
C LEU A 122 8.40 -0.49 -4.89
N ASN A 123 8.39 -0.36 -3.57
CA ASN A 123 9.55 0.01 -2.77
C ASN A 123 9.84 -1.06 -1.70
N ILE A 124 11.09 -1.52 -1.63
CA ILE A 124 11.60 -2.32 -0.50
C ILE A 124 12.71 -1.51 0.16
N SER A 125 12.63 -1.32 1.47
CA SER A 125 13.61 -0.51 2.21
C SER A 125 13.77 -0.95 3.67
N PRO A 126 14.89 -0.61 4.33
CA PRO A 126 15.02 -0.79 5.77
C PRO A 126 14.09 0.19 6.50
N ALA A 127 13.49 -0.28 7.58
CA ALA A 127 12.65 0.51 8.47
C ALA A 127 12.94 0.17 9.93
N ILE A 128 12.41 0.99 10.83
CA ILE A 128 12.43 0.75 12.28
C ILE A 128 11.00 0.83 12.77
N ARG A 129 10.54 -0.19 13.52
CA ARG A 129 9.23 -0.14 14.17
C ARG A 129 9.32 0.86 15.33
N LYS A 130 8.64 2.00 15.21
CA LYS A 130 8.75 3.10 16.19
C LYS A 130 8.42 2.70 17.63
N VAL A 131 7.51 1.75 17.83
CA VAL A 131 7.07 1.32 19.18
C VAL A 131 8.11 0.44 19.87
N THR A 132 8.71 -0.51 19.15
CA THR A 132 9.66 -1.50 19.73
C THR A 132 11.12 -1.17 19.47
N ASN A 133 11.40 -0.18 18.61
CA ASN A 133 12.73 0.15 18.10
C ASN A 133 13.44 -1.02 17.41
N GLU A 134 12.67 -1.98 16.90
CA GLU A 134 13.21 -3.15 16.20
C GLU A 134 13.44 -2.85 14.72
N PRO A 135 14.51 -3.41 14.12
CA PRO A 135 14.67 -3.41 12.68
C PRO A 135 13.47 -4.05 12.00
N ALA A 136 13.11 -3.50 10.84
CA ALA A 136 12.08 -4.03 9.98
C ALA A 136 12.52 -3.90 8.52
N MET A 137 11.93 -4.72 7.66
CA MET A 137 11.87 -4.46 6.23
C MET A 137 10.51 -3.89 5.89
N ARG A 138 10.47 -2.76 5.19
CA ARG A 138 9.24 -2.16 4.71
C ARG A 138 9.09 -2.40 3.22
N VAL A 139 7.94 -2.93 2.85
CA VAL A 139 7.53 -3.15 1.46
C VAL A 139 6.29 -2.34 1.18
N ASP A 140 6.41 -1.32 0.34
CA ASP A 140 5.31 -0.48 -0.11
C ASP A 140 4.97 -0.77 -1.57
N LEU A 141 3.69 -0.93 -1.87
CA LEU A 141 3.15 -0.95 -3.23
C LEU A 141 2.20 0.23 -3.37
N THR A 142 2.54 1.20 -4.20
CA THR A 142 1.78 2.44 -4.39
C THR A 142 1.30 2.53 -5.84
N ALA A 143 -0.01 2.46 -6.04
CA ALA A 143 -0.65 2.80 -7.30
C ALA A 143 -0.97 4.30 -7.33
N GLN A 144 -0.68 4.97 -8.44
CA GLN A 144 -0.89 6.41 -8.63
C GLN A 144 -1.50 6.70 -10.00
N ALA A 145 -2.47 7.61 -10.05
CA ALA A 145 -3.03 8.17 -11.28
C ALA A 145 -2.86 9.68 -11.29
N GLU A 146 -2.60 10.23 -12.48
CA GLU A 146 -2.58 11.68 -12.72
C GLU A 146 -3.99 12.25 -12.98
N ALA A 147 -4.12 13.57 -12.99
CA ALA A 147 -5.38 14.28 -13.18
C ALA A 147 -6.13 13.88 -14.46
N THR A 148 -5.40 13.62 -15.55
CA THR A 148 -5.97 13.18 -16.85
C THR A 148 -6.68 11.83 -16.71
N VAL A 149 -6.11 10.91 -15.93
CA VAL A 149 -6.75 9.65 -15.59
C VAL A 149 -7.93 9.89 -14.65
N ALA A 150 -7.76 10.69 -13.60
CA ALA A 150 -8.84 11.02 -12.67
C ALA A 150 -10.04 11.71 -13.34
N ALA A 151 -9.85 12.37 -14.48
CA ALA A 151 -10.91 13.00 -15.25
C ALA A 151 -11.71 12.01 -16.13
N ARG A 152 -11.14 10.85 -16.48
CA ARG A 152 -11.75 9.86 -17.40
C ARG A 152 -12.32 8.62 -16.73
N THR A 153 -12.00 8.38 -15.46
CA THR A 153 -12.47 7.21 -14.69
C THR A 153 -13.00 7.65 -13.34
N SER A 154 -13.99 6.94 -12.80
CA SER A 154 -14.40 7.20 -11.43
C SER A 154 -13.32 6.72 -10.45
N LEU A 155 -13.22 7.39 -9.30
CA LEU A 155 -12.32 6.96 -8.23
C LEU A 155 -12.56 5.49 -7.81
N ALA A 156 -13.83 5.05 -7.80
CA ALA A 156 -14.17 3.69 -7.41
C ALA A 156 -13.59 2.66 -8.41
N GLU A 157 -13.83 2.85 -9.71
CA GLU A 157 -13.30 1.98 -10.77
C GLU A 157 -11.77 1.98 -10.79
N TRP A 158 -11.15 3.15 -10.61
CA TRP A 158 -9.70 3.24 -10.51
C TRP A 158 -9.16 2.51 -9.28
N ALA A 159 -9.81 2.67 -8.12
CA ALA A 159 -9.36 2.03 -6.88
C ALA A 159 -9.43 0.50 -6.96
N GLU A 160 -10.45 -0.07 -7.63
CA GLU A 160 -10.51 -1.51 -7.90
C GLU A 160 -9.33 -1.98 -8.76
N THR A 161 -9.07 -1.25 -9.86
CA THR A 161 -7.98 -1.59 -10.78
C THR A 161 -6.62 -1.52 -10.07
N ALA A 162 -6.41 -0.46 -9.29
CA ALA A 162 -5.22 -0.28 -8.46
C ALA A 162 -5.08 -1.39 -7.40
N HIS A 163 -6.17 -1.76 -6.73
CA HIS A 163 -6.19 -2.83 -5.74
C HIS A 163 -5.77 -4.17 -6.33
N VAL A 164 -6.42 -4.59 -7.42
CA VAL A 164 -6.09 -5.85 -8.11
C VAL A 164 -4.63 -5.86 -8.55
N ALA A 165 -4.14 -4.78 -9.16
CA ALA A 165 -2.76 -4.67 -9.62
C ALA A 165 -1.76 -4.79 -8.45
N ILE A 166 -2.03 -4.15 -7.31
CA ILE A 166 -1.20 -4.24 -6.10
C ILE A 166 -1.16 -5.68 -5.58
N VAL A 167 -2.31 -6.32 -5.41
CA VAL A 167 -2.42 -7.69 -4.87
C VAL A 167 -1.73 -8.68 -5.79
N GLU A 168 -2.02 -8.63 -7.09
CA GLU A 168 -1.39 -9.52 -8.06
C GLU A 168 0.13 -9.33 -8.08
N THR A 169 0.60 -8.09 -8.03
CA THR A 169 2.04 -7.80 -8.01
C THR A 169 2.69 -8.39 -6.76
N PHE A 170 2.09 -8.19 -5.59
CA PHE A 170 2.58 -8.76 -4.34
C PHE A 170 2.67 -10.30 -4.43
N VAL A 171 1.61 -10.96 -4.90
CA VAL A 171 1.59 -12.42 -5.11
C VAL A 171 2.65 -12.87 -6.12
N LYS A 172 2.82 -12.14 -7.22
CA LYS A 172 3.81 -12.45 -8.26
C LYS A 172 5.24 -12.39 -7.71
N ILE A 173 5.56 -11.40 -6.86
CA ILE A 173 6.91 -11.23 -6.30
C ILE A 173 7.17 -12.08 -5.06
N SER A 174 6.15 -12.53 -4.32
CA SER A 174 6.33 -13.34 -3.11
C SER A 174 6.68 -14.80 -3.41
N THR A 175 7.41 -15.44 -2.49
CA THR A 175 7.72 -16.89 -2.59
C THR A 175 6.48 -17.74 -2.32
N ALA A 176 6.43 -18.93 -2.91
CA ALA A 176 5.32 -19.88 -2.69
C ALA A 176 5.20 -20.29 -1.21
N GLU A 177 6.34 -20.43 -0.51
CA GLU A 177 6.38 -20.74 0.92
C GLU A 177 5.69 -19.66 1.76
N LYS A 178 6.01 -18.39 1.54
CA LYS A 178 5.36 -17.29 2.28
C LYS A 178 3.90 -17.10 1.91
N LEU A 179 3.53 -17.31 0.64
CA LEU A 179 2.12 -17.28 0.25
C LEU A 179 1.31 -18.39 0.94
N ALA A 180 1.89 -19.59 1.11
CA ALA A 180 1.25 -20.66 1.86
C ALA A 180 1.14 -20.35 3.36
N GLU A 181 2.19 -19.75 3.95
CA GLU A 181 2.20 -19.33 5.36
C GLU A 181 1.15 -18.25 5.66
N TRP A 182 0.97 -17.28 4.78
CA TRP A 182 0.04 -16.17 4.98
C TRP A 182 -1.43 -16.51 4.68
N GLY A 183 -1.70 -17.72 4.15
CA GLY A 183 -3.03 -18.14 3.74
C GLY A 183 -3.40 -17.65 2.34
N HIS A 184 -4.19 -18.46 1.62
CA HIS A 184 -4.52 -18.27 0.21
C HIS A 184 -5.12 -16.89 -0.11
N TRP A 185 -4.39 -16.09 -0.88
CA TRP A 185 -4.85 -14.85 -1.51
C TRP A 185 -5.85 -15.08 -2.66
N GLU A 186 -6.14 -16.36 -2.99
CA GLU A 186 -6.84 -16.80 -4.20
C GLU A 186 -8.38 -16.70 -4.15
N GLU A 187 -9.00 -16.34 -3.03
CA GLU A 187 -10.48 -16.35 -2.93
C GLU A 187 -11.19 -15.02 -3.22
N HIS A 188 -10.49 -13.91 -3.46
CA HIS A 188 -11.13 -12.58 -3.40
C HIS A 188 -11.05 -11.75 -4.70
N GLY A 189 -10.78 -12.40 -5.83
CA GLY A 189 -10.83 -11.80 -7.17
C GLY A 189 -12.10 -12.12 -7.97
N LYS A 190 -13.28 -12.12 -7.33
CA LYS A 190 -14.58 -12.21 -8.01
C LYS A 190 -15.60 -11.26 -7.41
#